data_AF-A0A3M1IYI7-F1
#
_entry.id   AF-A0A3M1IYI7-F1
#
_cell.length_a   1.000
_cell.length_b   1.000
_cell.length_c   1.000
_cell.angle_alpha   90.00
_cell.angle_beta   90.00
_cell.angle_gamma   90.00
#
_symmetry.space_group_name_H-M   'P 1'
#
loop_
_entity.id
_entity.type
_entity.pdbx_description
1 polymer ?
#
loop_
_entity_poly.entity_id
_entity_poly.type
_entity_poly.pdbx_seq_one_letter_code
_entity_poly.pdbx_strand_id
1 'polypeptide(L)'
;MDTSPLSPDIVFRLGPVPVSRAVVVTWAIMAILGLGLSLASRRFTNGRPAPLQAALEILVVTIASQVREIVGRDPWPLLPLPASLFIFLVMANLSAVVPGVSPPTGHIETPAALALVVFLSVHIIGVRMRGVRDYLHHYLEPSPLLLPLNILSELTRSFSLMVRL
;
A
#
# COMPACT_ATOMS: atom_id res chain seq x y z
N MET A 1 11.11 27.80 -11.75
CA MET A 1 10.82 26.80 -12.82
C MET A 1 9.62 26.02 -12.35
N ASP A 2 8.45 26.50 -12.77
CA ASP A 2 7.15 26.11 -12.25
C ASP A 2 6.76 24.73 -12.81
N THR A 3 7.11 23.67 -12.08
CA THR A 3 6.65 22.32 -12.40
C THR A 3 5.27 22.16 -11.78
N SER A 4 4.23 22.41 -12.60
CA SER A 4 2.86 22.17 -12.18
C SER A 4 2.70 20.72 -11.69
N PRO A 5 2.11 20.46 -10.50
CA PRO A 5 1.94 19.12 -9.95
C PRO A 5 1.03 18.21 -10.81
N LEU A 6 0.35 18.79 -11.81
CA LEU A 6 -0.53 18.13 -12.77
C LEU A 6 0.17 17.76 -14.09
N SER A 7 1.42 18.18 -14.30
CA SER A 7 2.19 17.82 -15.49
C SER A 7 3.16 16.70 -15.13
N PRO A 8 2.91 15.45 -15.57
CA PRO A 8 3.87 14.38 -15.36
C PRO A 8 5.18 14.73 -16.07
N ASP A 9 6.29 14.69 -15.33
CA ASP A 9 7.64 14.78 -15.92
C ASP A 9 7.91 13.45 -16.62
N ILE A 10 7.65 13.40 -17.93
CA ILE A 10 7.74 12.17 -18.75
C ILE A 10 9.21 11.90 -19.04
N VAL A 11 9.72 10.77 -18.55
CA VAL A 11 11.11 10.36 -18.77
C VAL A 11 11.24 9.65 -20.13
N PHE A 12 10.31 8.75 -20.45
CA PHE A 12 10.27 8.05 -21.73
C PHE A 12 8.87 7.54 -22.06
N ARG A 13 8.63 7.14 -23.31
CA ARG A 13 7.35 6.56 -23.76
C ARG A 13 7.54 5.10 -24.13
N LEU A 14 6.74 4.22 -23.54
CA LEU A 14 6.63 2.81 -23.94
C LEU A 14 5.45 2.69 -24.90
N GLY A 15 5.71 2.89 -26.20
CA GLY A 15 4.67 2.94 -27.23
C GLY A 15 3.67 4.08 -26.96
N PRO A 16 2.37 3.80 -26.75
CA PRO A 16 1.36 4.83 -26.47
C PRO A 16 1.35 5.30 -25.01
N VAL A 17 2.05 4.61 -24.09
CA VAL A 17 1.98 4.90 -22.65
C VAL A 17 3.16 5.79 -22.22
N PRO A 18 2.91 7.04 -21.77
CA PRO A 18 3.96 7.88 -21.21
C PRO A 18 4.37 7.38 -19.81
N VAL A 19 5.67 7.24 -19.58
CA VAL A 19 6.24 6.84 -18.29
C VAL A 19 6.78 8.08 -17.58
N SER A 20 6.13 8.45 -16.48
CA SER A 20 6.53 9.58 -15.65
C SER A 20 7.70 9.22 -14.73
N ARG A 21 8.43 10.23 -14.26
CA ARG A 21 9.51 10.07 -13.27
C ARG A 21 9.02 9.36 -12.01
N ALA A 22 7.77 9.61 -11.60
CA ALA A 22 7.13 8.92 -10.49
C ALA A 22 7.08 7.41 -10.70
N VAL A 23 6.74 6.94 -11.91
CA VAL A 23 6.73 5.51 -12.24
C VAL A 23 8.14 4.91 -12.14
N VAL A 24 9.16 5.61 -12.63
CA VAL A 24 10.54 5.14 -12.54
C VAL A 24 11.00 5.05 -11.08
N VAL A 25 10.66 6.03 -10.25
CA VAL A 25 11.00 6.03 -8.82
C VAL A 25 10.26 4.91 -8.08
N THR A 26 8.97 4.66 -8.39
CA THR A 26 8.25 3.51 -7.80
C THR A 26 8.89 2.17 -8.19
N TRP A 27 9.31 2.01 -9.45
CA TRP A 27 10.04 0.81 -9.89
C TRP A 27 11.36 0.64 -9.16
N ALA A 28 12.12 1.72 -8.97
CA ALA A 28 13.37 1.69 -8.20
C ALA A 28 13.12 1.28 -6.74
N ILE A 29 12.09 1.84 -6.08
CA ILE A 29 11.72 1.47 -4.72
C ILE A 29 11.31 -0.01 -4.64
N MET A 30 10.47 -0.48 -5.58
CA MET A 30 10.05 -1.89 -5.63
C MET A 30 11.24 -2.83 -5.85
N ALA A 31 12.19 -2.45 -6.71
CA ALA A 31 13.40 -3.23 -6.93
C ALA A 31 14.27 -3.28 -5.67
N ILE A 32 14.48 -2.16 -4.99
CA ILE A 32 15.26 -2.08 -3.74
C ILE A 32 14.61 -2.94 -2.65
N LEU A 33 13.30 -2.81 -2.46
CA LEU A 33 12.55 -3.60 -1.47
C LEU A 33 12.58 -5.09 -1.80
N GLY A 34 12.28 -5.46 -3.04
CA GLY A 34 12.23 -6.86 -3.48
C GLY A 34 13.59 -7.55 -3.41
N LEU A 35 14.64 -6.90 -3.92
CA LEU A 35 16.00 -7.43 -3.86
C LEU A 35 16.51 -7.45 -2.42
N GLY A 36 16.32 -6.37 -1.67
CA GLY A 36 16.74 -6.27 -0.28
C GLY A 36 16.11 -7.35 0.60
N LEU A 37 14.81 -7.59 0.44
CA LEU A 37 14.10 -8.64 1.17
C LEU A 37 14.54 -10.04 0.70
N SER A 38 14.73 -10.26 -0.60
CA SER A 38 15.22 -11.55 -1.13
C SER A 38 16.64 -11.89 -0.67
N LEU A 39 17.52 -10.89 -0.60
CA LEU A 39 18.89 -11.05 -0.10
C LEU A 39 18.90 -11.28 1.40
N ALA A 40 18.06 -10.57 2.16
CA ALA A 40 17.90 -10.77 3.59
C ALA A 40 17.33 -12.17 3.89
N SER A 41 16.30 -12.61 3.15
CA SER A 41 15.65 -13.90 3.37
C SER A 41 16.55 -15.10 3.11
N ARG A 42 17.54 -14.96 2.21
CA ARG A 42 18.57 -15.99 1.99
C ARG A 42 19.51 -16.20 3.19
N ARG A 43 19.56 -15.24 4.12
CA ARG A 43 20.41 -15.30 5.33
C ARG A 43 19.63 -15.67 6.58
N PHE A 44 18.31 -15.87 6.48
CA PHE A 44 17.50 -16.28 7.62
C PHE A 44 17.84 -17.72 8.00
N THR A 45 18.10 -17.91 9.28
CA THR A 45 18.46 -19.21 9.85
C THR A 45 17.47 -19.52 10.97
N ASN A 46 17.01 -20.77 11.08
CA ASN A 46 16.05 -21.20 12.11
C ASN A 46 16.64 -21.25 13.55
N GLY A 47 17.88 -20.77 13.72
CA GLY A 47 18.61 -20.75 14.98
C GLY A 47 18.59 -19.37 15.65
N ARG A 48 19.73 -18.93 16.19
CA ARG A 48 19.85 -17.57 16.75
C ARG A 48 19.64 -16.53 15.64
N PRO A 49 18.60 -15.66 15.74
CA PRO A 49 18.31 -14.71 14.68
C PRO A 49 19.46 -13.72 14.56
N ALA A 50 19.96 -13.54 13.34
CA ALA A 50 20.91 -12.49 13.05
C ALA A 50 20.26 -11.12 13.36
N PRO A 51 21.04 -10.07 13.71
CA PRO A 51 20.46 -8.76 14.07
C PRO A 51 19.48 -8.20 13.03
N LEU A 52 19.77 -8.41 11.74
CA LEU A 52 18.90 -7.97 10.64
C LEU A 52 17.60 -8.79 10.54
N GLN A 53 17.65 -10.10 10.82
CA GLN A 53 16.46 -10.95 10.90
C GLN A 53 15.58 -10.50 12.06
N ALA A 54 16.17 -10.29 13.25
CA ALA A 54 15.44 -9.82 14.42
C ALA A 54 14.76 -8.46 14.17
N ALA A 55 15.46 -7.52 13.52
CA ALA A 55 14.87 -6.22 13.17
C ALA A 55 13.67 -6.36 12.20
N LEU A 56 13.78 -7.22 11.18
CA LEU A 56 12.69 -7.47 10.24
C LEU A 56 11.51 -8.21 10.90
N GLU A 57 11.77 -9.18 11.77
CA GLU A 57 10.74 -9.87 12.54
C GLU A 57 9.99 -8.90 13.44
N ILE A 58 10.70 -8.04 14.17
CA ILE A 58 10.09 -6.99 15.01
C ILE A 58 9.21 -6.09 14.15
N LEU A 59 9.70 -5.60 13.02
CA LEU A 59 8.91 -4.76 12.10
C LEU A 59 7.62 -5.45 11.66
N VAL A 60 7.72 -6.71 11.20
CA VAL A 60 6.56 -7.49 10.72
C VAL A 60 5.56 -7.75 11.86
N VAL A 61 6.04 -8.09 13.05
CA VAL A 61 5.19 -8.31 14.24
C VAL A 61 4.50 -7.02 14.69
N THR A 62 5.20 -5.87 14.66
CA THR A 62 4.61 -4.56 14.97
C THR A 62 3.54 -4.14 13.96
N ILE A 63 3.73 -4.47 12.68
CA ILE A 63 2.68 -4.26 11.69
C ILE A 63 1.50 -5.22 11.96
N ALA A 64 1.79 -6.49 12.27
CA ALA A 64 0.77 -7.48 12.57
C ALA A 64 -0.10 -7.12 13.77
N SER A 65 0.49 -6.56 14.82
CA SER A 65 -0.24 -6.12 16.01
C SER A 65 -1.18 -4.96 15.68
N GLN A 66 -0.71 -3.97 14.93
CA GLN A 66 -1.55 -2.85 14.49
C GLN A 66 -2.71 -3.30 13.61
N VAL A 67 -2.46 -4.21 12.66
CA VAL A 67 -3.52 -4.79 11.82
C VAL A 67 -4.51 -5.57 12.68
N ARG A 68 -4.04 -6.33 13.67
CA ARG A 68 -4.90 -7.09 14.59
C ARG A 68 -5.78 -6.17 15.43
N GLU A 69 -5.26 -5.06 15.93
CA GLU A 69 -6.02 -4.06 16.71
C GLU A 69 -7.12 -3.41 15.87
N ILE A 70 -6.85 -3.11 14.61
CA ILE A 70 -7.82 -2.48 13.69
C ILE A 70 -8.90 -3.47 13.26
N VAL A 71 -8.51 -4.70 12.89
CA VAL A 71 -9.42 -5.67 12.25
C VAL A 71 -10.10 -6.59 13.27
N GLY A 72 -9.54 -6.73 14.48
CA GLY A 72 -10.13 -7.53 15.57
C GLY A 72 -10.13 -9.04 15.32
N ARG A 73 -9.33 -9.55 14.37
CA ARG A 73 -9.20 -10.97 14.02
C ARG A 73 -7.77 -11.32 13.65
N ASP A 74 -7.53 -12.57 13.27
CA ASP A 74 -6.21 -13.04 12.89
C ASP A 74 -5.63 -12.20 11.73
N PRO A 75 -4.50 -11.48 11.94
CA PRO A 75 -3.93 -10.60 10.93
C PRO A 75 -3.16 -11.35 9.85
N TRP A 76 -2.72 -12.59 10.07
CA TRP A 76 -1.79 -13.28 9.15
C TRP A 76 -2.30 -13.44 7.71
N PRO A 77 -3.58 -13.79 7.46
CA PRO A 77 -4.10 -13.86 6.10
C PRO A 77 -4.19 -12.49 5.40
N LEU A 78 -4.31 -11.43 6.19
CA LEU A 78 -4.46 -10.06 5.72
C LEU A 78 -3.12 -9.34 5.58
N LEU A 79 -2.13 -9.76 6.36
CA LEU A 79 -0.86 -9.09 6.57
C LEU A 79 -0.11 -8.70 5.30
N PRO A 80 -0.05 -9.53 4.23
CA PRO A 80 0.79 -9.23 3.09
C PRO A 80 0.48 -7.88 2.42
N LEU A 81 -0.79 -7.47 2.40
CA LEU A 81 -1.20 -6.25 1.72
C LEU A 81 -0.96 -4.98 2.55
N PRO A 82 -1.47 -4.84 3.80
CA PRO A 82 -1.17 -3.70 4.64
C PRO A 82 0.33 -3.56 4.94
N ALA A 83 1.04 -4.67 5.14
CA ALA A 83 2.48 -4.63 5.43
C ALA A 83 3.30 -4.14 4.22
N SER A 84 3.02 -4.64 3.02
CA SER A 84 3.70 -4.17 1.81
C SER A 84 3.37 -2.71 1.50
N LEU A 85 2.10 -2.31 1.64
CA LEU A 85 1.67 -0.92 1.45
C LEU A 85 2.38 0.02 2.45
N PHE A 86 2.42 -0.36 3.73
CA PHE A 86 3.07 0.43 4.77
C PHE A 86 4.56 0.62 4.47
N ILE A 87 5.29 -0.46 4.19
CA ILE A 87 6.72 -0.42 3.88
C ILE A 87 6.98 0.41 2.62
N PHE A 88 6.15 0.23 1.58
CA PHE A 88 6.25 1.02 0.35
C PHE A 88 6.04 2.51 0.61
N LEU A 89 5.00 2.89 1.36
CA LEU A 89 4.71 4.30 1.67
C LEU A 89 5.83 4.94 2.50
N VAL A 90 6.39 4.22 3.46
CA VAL A 90 7.55 4.70 4.24
C VAL A 90 8.74 4.96 3.32
N MET A 91 9.07 4.04 2.41
CA MET A 91 10.18 4.22 1.46
C MET A 91 9.90 5.32 0.43
N ALA A 92 8.67 5.43 -0.05
CA ALA A 92 8.24 6.48 -0.97
C ALA A 92 8.40 7.86 -0.33
N ASN A 93 7.98 8.03 0.92
CA ASN A 93 8.16 9.29 1.63
C ASN A 93 9.62 9.55 1.99
N LEU A 94 10.39 8.51 2.35
CA LEU A 94 11.80 8.65 2.64
C LEU A 94 12.62 9.04 1.38
N SER A 95 12.13 8.69 0.19
CA SER A 95 12.78 9.10 -1.07
C SER A 95 12.82 10.63 -1.25
N ALA A 96 11.94 11.38 -0.58
CA ALA A 96 11.95 12.85 -0.57
C ALA A 96 13.21 13.44 0.10
N VAL A 97 13.87 12.69 0.98
CA VAL A 97 15.11 13.11 1.65
C VAL A 97 16.30 13.07 0.70
N VAL A 98 16.22 12.30 -0.39
CA VAL A 98 17.30 12.18 -1.37
C VAL A 98 17.30 13.39 -2.30
N PRO A 99 18.36 14.23 -2.30
CA PRO A 99 18.40 15.41 -3.15
C PRO A 99 18.34 15.02 -4.63
N GLY A 100 17.40 15.62 -5.37
CA GLY A 100 17.16 15.34 -6.79
C GLY A 100 16.12 14.26 -7.08
N VAL A 101 15.52 13.64 -6.05
CA VAL A 101 14.43 12.67 -6.21
C VAL A 101 13.12 13.29 -5.74
N SER A 102 12.14 13.38 -6.63
CA SER A 102 10.76 13.72 -6.27
C SER A 102 10.05 12.48 -5.75
N PRO A 103 9.42 12.53 -4.56
CA PRO A 103 8.72 11.36 -4.03
C PRO A 103 7.55 11.01 -4.95
N PRO A 104 7.33 9.70 -5.23
CA PRO A 104 6.27 9.31 -6.14
C PRO A 104 4.88 9.62 -5.56
N THR A 105 4.76 9.69 -4.22
CA THR A 105 3.55 10.13 -3.50
C THR A 105 3.18 11.59 -3.75
N GLY A 106 4.13 12.44 -4.17
CA GLY A 106 3.87 13.84 -4.51
C GLY A 106 3.15 14.05 -5.85
N HIS A 107 2.95 12.99 -6.63
CA HIS A 107 2.22 13.02 -7.90
C HIS A 107 0.90 12.27 -7.76
N ILE A 108 -0.23 12.91 -8.10
CA ILE A 108 -1.58 12.36 -7.92
C ILE A 108 -1.79 10.96 -8.54
N GLU A 109 -1.03 10.65 -9.60
CA GLU A 109 -1.04 9.35 -10.28
C GLU A 109 -0.73 8.19 -9.30
N THR A 110 0.25 8.35 -8.41
CA THR A 110 0.70 7.26 -7.53
C THR A 110 -0.29 6.97 -6.41
N PRO A 111 -0.77 7.96 -5.63
CA PRO A 111 -1.78 7.69 -4.61
C PRO A 111 -3.12 7.24 -5.21
N ALA A 112 -3.52 7.73 -6.39
CA ALA A 112 -4.72 7.25 -7.07
C ALA A 112 -4.62 5.77 -7.45
N ALA A 113 -3.48 5.34 -8.00
CA ALA A 113 -3.23 3.94 -8.31
C ALA A 113 -3.23 3.06 -7.04
N LEU A 114 -2.57 3.50 -5.97
CA LEU A 114 -2.56 2.80 -4.68
C LEU A 114 -3.98 2.68 -4.09
N ALA A 115 -4.76 3.75 -4.12
CA ALA A 115 -6.14 3.77 -3.63
C ALA A 115 -7.02 2.78 -4.39
N LEU A 116 -6.87 2.69 -5.71
CA LEU A 116 -7.59 1.72 -6.53
C LEU A 116 -7.21 0.27 -6.17
N VAL A 117 -5.92 -0.02 -6.00
CA VAL A 117 -5.45 -1.35 -5.59
C VAL A 117 -6.01 -1.73 -4.22
N VAL A 118 -5.98 -0.82 -3.25
CA VAL A 118 -6.54 -1.06 -1.92
C VAL A 118 -8.05 -1.27 -2.00
N PHE A 119 -8.77 -0.42 -2.76
CA PHE A 119 -10.21 -0.54 -2.97
C PHE A 119 -10.62 -1.91 -3.53
N LEU A 120 -9.96 -2.36 -4.60
CA LEU A 120 -10.21 -3.68 -5.20
C LEU A 120 -9.85 -4.80 -4.22
N SER A 121 -8.72 -4.66 -3.51
CA SER A 121 -8.26 -5.67 -2.58
C SER A 121 -9.21 -5.85 -1.40
N VAL A 122 -9.74 -4.77 -0.82
CA VAL A 122 -10.72 -4.83 0.26
C VAL A 122 -11.98 -5.58 -0.18
N HIS A 123 -12.46 -5.36 -1.41
CA HIS A 123 -13.59 -6.10 -1.96
C HIS A 123 -13.28 -7.59 -2.14
N ILE A 124 -12.16 -7.94 -2.79
CA ILE A 124 -11.76 -9.33 -3.05
C ILE A 124 -11.55 -10.09 -1.73
N ILE A 125 -10.80 -9.49 -0.81
CA ILE A 125 -10.48 -10.07 0.50
C ILE A 125 -11.74 -10.17 1.36
N GLY A 126 -12.60 -9.14 1.33
CA GLY A 126 -13.90 -9.14 2.01
C GLY A 126 -14.82 -10.27 1.57
N VAL A 127 -14.90 -10.50 0.25
CA VAL A 127 -15.67 -11.61 -0.35
C VAL A 127 -15.06 -12.97 0.03
N ARG A 128 -13.73 -13.11 0.04
CA ARG A 128 -13.06 -14.37 0.41
C ARG A 128 -13.22 -14.74 1.90
N MET A 129 -13.17 -13.77 2.81
CA MET A 129 -13.23 -14.05 4.25
C MET A 129 -14.64 -14.25 4.80
N ARG A 130 -15.66 -13.63 4.18
CA ARG A 130 -17.06 -13.80 4.60
C ARG A 130 -17.81 -14.83 3.75
N GLY A 131 -17.27 -15.21 2.59
CA GLY A 131 -17.97 -16.01 1.60
C GLY A 131 -18.92 -15.16 0.75
N VAL A 132 -19.01 -15.44 -0.54
CA VAL A 132 -19.82 -14.68 -1.52
C VAL A 132 -21.29 -14.57 -1.08
N ARG A 133 -21.81 -15.59 -0.41
CA ARG A 133 -23.23 -15.73 -0.02
C ARG A 133 -23.59 -14.92 1.23
N ASP A 134 -22.75 -14.96 2.27
CA ASP A 134 -22.92 -14.13 3.49
C ASP A 134 -22.50 -12.67 3.26
N TYR A 135 -21.55 -12.42 2.36
CA TYR A 135 -21.21 -11.06 1.92
C TYR A 135 -22.40 -10.41 1.22
N LEU A 136 -23.12 -11.13 0.36
CA LEU A 136 -24.32 -10.63 -0.31
C LEU A 136 -25.54 -10.53 0.63
N HIS A 137 -25.72 -11.48 1.57
CA HIS A 137 -26.78 -11.41 2.58
C HIS A 137 -26.56 -10.27 3.59
N HIS A 138 -25.33 -10.01 4.02
CA HIS A 138 -25.00 -8.89 4.91
C HIS A 138 -24.94 -7.53 4.17
N TYR A 139 -24.80 -7.55 2.84
CA TYR A 139 -24.99 -6.36 1.99
C TYR A 139 -26.45 -5.94 1.84
N LEU A 140 -27.41 -6.82 2.17
CA LEU A 140 -28.84 -6.62 1.89
C LEU A 140 -29.73 -6.44 3.13
N GLU A 141 -29.23 -6.58 4.36
CA GLU A 141 -30.02 -6.28 5.58
C GLU A 141 -29.18 -5.53 6.65
N PRO A 142 -29.66 -4.46 7.32
CA PRO A 142 -31.01 -3.87 7.31
C PRO A 142 -31.09 -2.39 6.87
N SER A 143 -30.06 -1.76 6.31
CA SER A 143 -30.19 -0.36 5.81
C SER A 143 -29.38 -0.04 4.54
N PRO A 144 -29.99 -0.19 3.34
CA PRO A 144 -29.39 0.22 2.06
C PRO A 144 -29.05 1.72 1.95
N LEU A 145 -29.56 2.54 2.87
CA LEU A 145 -29.37 4.00 2.92
C LEU A 145 -28.09 4.45 3.62
N LEU A 146 -27.51 3.65 4.54
CA LEU A 146 -26.23 3.97 5.20
C LEU A 146 -25.02 3.49 4.41
N LEU A 147 -25.23 2.59 3.45
CA LEU A 147 -24.20 2.03 2.56
C LEU A 147 -23.48 3.09 1.71
N PRO A 148 -24.18 3.98 0.98
CA PRO A 148 -23.54 5.04 0.22
C PRO A 148 -22.73 5.97 1.12
N LEU A 149 -23.25 6.27 2.31
CA LEU A 149 -22.58 7.10 3.30
C LEU A 149 -21.32 6.41 3.85
N ASN A 150 -21.36 5.10 4.13
CA ASN A 150 -20.22 4.37 4.66
C ASN A 150 -19.10 4.23 3.62
N ILE A 151 -19.47 3.92 2.36
CA ILE A 151 -18.52 3.93 1.24
C ILE A 151 -17.95 5.34 1.04
N LEU A 152 -18.79 6.37 1.06
CA LEU A 152 -18.36 7.76 0.97
C LEU A 152 -17.43 8.15 2.13
N SER A 153 -17.69 7.67 3.34
CA SER A 153 -16.89 7.93 4.55
C SER A 153 -15.54 7.21 4.48
N GLU A 154 -15.50 5.99 3.96
CA GLU A 154 -14.27 5.22 3.73
C GLU A 154 -13.44 5.79 2.57
N LEU A 155 -14.10 6.26 1.51
CA LEU A 155 -13.49 7.03 0.43
C LEU A 155 -12.93 8.36 0.95
N THR A 156 -13.68 9.08 1.78
CA THR A 156 -13.26 10.36 2.38
C THR A 156 -12.10 10.15 3.35
N ARG A 157 -12.10 9.05 4.12
CA ARG A 157 -10.98 8.67 4.99
C ARG A 157 -9.72 8.32 4.19
N SER A 158 -9.88 7.54 3.12
CA SER A 158 -8.79 7.20 2.21
C SER A 158 -8.24 8.45 1.50
N PHE A 159 -9.13 9.34 1.08
CA PHE A 159 -8.78 10.62 0.48
C PHE A 159 -8.09 11.56 1.48
N SER A 160 -8.56 11.61 2.72
CA SER A 160 -7.93 12.37 3.81
C SER A 160 -6.51 11.85 4.10
N LEU A 161 -6.31 10.52 4.11
CA LEU A 161 -4.98 9.92 4.24
C LEU A 161 -4.09 10.27 3.05
N MET A 162 -4.62 10.25 1.82
CA MET A 162 -3.90 10.64 0.62
C MET A 162 -3.45 12.11 0.64
N VAL A 163 -4.30 13.03 1.10
CA VAL A 163 -3.98 14.46 1.19
C VAL A 163 -2.98 14.77 2.32
N ARG A 164 -2.87 13.89 3.32
CA ARG A 164 -1.97 14.05 4.46
C ARG A 164 -0.54 13.54 4.18
N LEU A 165 -0.35 12.80 3.10
CA LEU A 165 0.95 12.26 2.64
C LEU A 165 1.64 13.25 1.70
#